data_AF-A0A160TIQ4-F1
#
_entry.id   AF-A0A160TIQ4-F1
#
_cell.length_a   1.000
_cell.length_b   1.000
_cell.length_c   1.000
_cell.angle_alpha   90.00
_cell.angle_beta   90.00
_cell.angle_gamma   90.00
#
_symmetry.space_group_name_H-M   'P 1'
#
loop_
_entity.id
_entity.type
_entity.pdbx_description
1 polymer ?
#
loop_
_entity_poly.entity_id
_entity_poly.type
_entity_poly.pdbx_seq_one_letter_code
_entity_poly.pdbx_strand_id
1 'polypeptide(L)'
;MLSALERVLPMYRIHAQVSMGALLAPGGRLGPWQRGTDGGAFLWRIVDFVVVDPTSSSIVALIEMDERFAEPDENRQREALTTQAGYQTIRIPASDRATMATAQAAVGHLRDAALKAAPAVTRLPMPVRTWPLEGRFNGTR
;
A
#
# COMPACT_ATOMS: atom_id res chain seq x y z
N MET A 1 2.32 1.57 -13.14
CA MET A 1 2.37 0.53 -12.10
C MET A 1 1.21 0.69 -11.13
N LEU A 2 0.96 1.90 -10.60
CA LEU A 2 -0.16 2.21 -9.70
C LEU A 2 -1.48 1.52 -10.04
N SER A 3 -2.03 1.74 -11.24
CA SER A 3 -3.32 1.13 -11.63
C SER A 3 -3.31 -0.40 -11.68
N ALA A 4 -2.16 -1.03 -11.89
CA ALA A 4 -2.03 -2.49 -11.81
C ALA A 4 -2.05 -2.95 -10.34
N LEU A 5 -1.33 -2.24 -9.46
CA LEU A 5 -1.35 -2.51 -8.02
C LEU A 5 -2.74 -2.32 -7.43
N GLU A 6 -3.46 -1.24 -7.77
CA GLU A 6 -4.83 -0.98 -7.29
C GLU A 6 -5.81 -2.08 -7.72
N ARG A 7 -5.63 -2.66 -8.91
CA ARG A 7 -6.46 -3.77 -9.39
C ARG A 7 -6.15 -5.09 -8.69
N VAL A 8 -4.88 -5.32 -8.32
CA VAL A 8 -4.45 -6.54 -7.62
C VAL A 8 -4.79 -6.46 -6.12
N LEU A 9 -4.71 -5.27 -5.55
CA LEU A 9 -4.90 -4.97 -4.13
C LEU A 9 -6.10 -4.04 -3.87
N PRO A 10 -7.33 -4.37 -4.34
CA PRO A 10 -8.48 -3.47 -4.23
C PRO A 10 -8.97 -3.24 -2.78
N MET A 11 -8.53 -4.07 -1.84
CA MET A 11 -8.82 -3.93 -0.41
C MET A 11 -7.87 -2.97 0.33
N TYR A 12 -6.79 -2.53 -0.31
CA TYR A 12 -5.79 -1.67 0.29
C TYR A 12 -5.83 -0.25 -0.31
N ARG A 13 -5.37 0.73 0.46
CA ARG A 13 -5.05 2.06 -0.07
C ARG A 13 -3.60 2.06 -0.55
N ILE A 14 -3.36 2.72 -1.67
CA ILE A 14 -2.02 2.84 -2.24
C ILE A 14 -1.67 4.32 -2.35
N HIS A 15 -0.56 4.71 -1.73
CA HIS A 15 0.02 6.04 -1.86
C HIS A 15 1.25 5.95 -2.75
N ALA A 16 1.28 6.71 -3.84
CA ALA A 16 2.44 6.78 -4.72
C ALA A 16 3.40 7.89 -4.29
N GLN A 17 4.69 7.67 -4.52
CA GLN A 17 5.77 8.67 -4.35
C GLN A 17 5.76 9.30 -2.95
N VAL A 18 6.01 8.47 -1.93
CA VAL A 18 5.98 8.87 -0.53
C VAL A 18 7.39 9.19 -0.03
N SER A 19 7.58 10.34 0.61
CA SER A 19 8.88 10.68 1.18
C SER A 19 9.23 9.75 2.33
N MET A 20 10.48 9.31 2.37
CA MET A 20 10.98 8.44 3.43
C MET A 20 10.94 9.14 4.80
N GLY A 21 11.10 10.47 4.84
CA GLY A 21 10.92 11.27 6.05
C GLY A 21 9.50 11.20 6.65
N ALA A 22 8.47 10.95 5.85
CA ALA A 22 7.11 10.74 6.35
C ALA A 22 6.92 9.36 7.02
N LEU A 23 7.70 8.36 6.59
CA LEU A 23 7.63 6.99 7.11
C LEU A 23 8.46 6.80 8.39
N LEU A 24 9.48 7.63 8.59
CA LEU A 24 10.46 7.52 9.68
C LEU A 24 10.28 8.55 10.81
N ALA A 25 9.08 9.10 10.98
CA ALA A 25 8.80 10.11 12.00
C ALA A 25 9.19 9.62 13.43
N PRO A 26 9.69 10.51 14.31
CA PRO A 26 10.57 10.19 15.44
C PRO A 26 9.91 9.55 16.68
N GLY A 27 8.70 8.99 16.53
CA GLY A 27 7.95 8.37 17.63
C GLY A 27 8.14 6.85 17.79
N GLY A 28 8.68 6.18 16.77
CA GLY A 28 8.89 4.73 16.77
C GLY A 28 10.33 4.38 17.13
N ARG A 29 10.70 4.41 18.43
CA ARG A 29 11.96 3.90 19.02
C ARG A 29 13.14 3.75 18.04
N LEU A 30 13.58 4.84 17.43
CA LEU A 30 14.83 4.85 16.66
C LEU A 30 15.98 5.11 17.64
N GLY A 31 16.95 4.20 17.65
CA GLY A 31 18.20 4.35 18.39
C GLY A 31 19.04 5.55 17.92
N PRO A 32 20.22 5.81 18.54
CA PRO A 32 20.94 7.10 18.53
C PRO A 32 21.43 7.66 17.18
N TRP A 33 21.04 7.09 16.05
CA TRP A 33 21.65 7.32 14.73
C TRP A 33 21.20 8.62 14.03
N GLN A 34 20.37 9.45 14.66
CA GLN A 34 19.91 10.73 14.09
C GLN A 34 20.79 11.94 14.46
N ARG A 35 21.98 11.74 15.04
CA ARG A 35 22.91 12.86 15.31
C ARG A 35 24.14 12.91 14.39
N GLY A 36 24.13 12.11 13.32
CA GLY A 36 25.19 12.09 12.30
C GLY A 36 24.79 12.81 11.01
N THR A 37 25.76 13.40 10.34
CA THR A 37 25.68 14.16 9.07
C THR A 37 25.06 13.40 7.89
N ASP A 38 24.80 12.09 8.01
CA ASP A 38 24.20 11.23 6.97
C ASP A 38 22.66 11.26 6.94
N GLY A 39 22.00 11.84 7.96
CA GLY A 39 20.53 11.90 8.03
C GLY A 39 19.88 12.69 6.89
N GLY A 40 20.61 13.63 6.26
CA GLY A 40 20.09 14.49 5.19
C GLY A 40 19.85 13.76 3.86
N ALA A 41 20.73 12.81 3.49
CA ALA A 41 20.59 12.05 2.24
C ALA A 41 19.37 11.11 2.26
N PHE A 42 18.95 10.67 3.45
CA PHE A 42 17.87 9.71 3.61
C PHE A 42 16.48 10.37 3.59
N LEU A 43 16.38 11.60 4.11
CA LEU A 43 15.11 12.34 4.16
C LEU A 43 14.62 12.78 2.77
N TRP A 44 15.50 12.84 1.78
CA TRP A 44 15.17 13.21 0.40
C TRP A 44 14.74 12.03 -0.46
N ARG A 45 14.86 10.79 0.04
CA ARG A 45 14.49 9.59 -0.70
C ARG A 45 12.97 9.41 -0.75
N ILE A 46 12.49 8.93 -1.88
CA ILE A 46 11.07 8.67 -2.17
C ILE A 46 10.88 7.17 -2.35
N VAL A 47 9.88 6.61 -1.67
CA VAL A 47 9.39 5.25 -1.89
C VAL A 47 8.32 5.30 -2.98
N ASP A 48 8.39 4.40 -3.96
CA ASP A 48 7.49 4.45 -5.11
C ASP A 48 6.04 4.24 -4.73
N PHE A 49 5.74 3.25 -3.89
CA PHE A 49 4.40 3.04 -3.36
C PHE A 49 4.39 2.56 -1.90
N VAL A 50 3.36 2.97 -1.17
CA VAL A 50 3.06 2.50 0.19
C VAL A 50 1.69 1.86 0.18
N VAL A 51 1.61 0.61 0.66
CA VAL A 51 0.37 -0.14 0.82
C VAL A 51 -0.13 0.04 2.24
N VAL A 52 -1.37 0.50 2.40
CA VAL A 52 -1.96 0.83 3.69
C VAL A 52 -3.28 0.07 3.87
N ASP A 53 -3.47 -0.52 5.05
CA ASP A 53 -4.78 -1.03 5.46
C ASP A 53 -5.74 0.14 5.70
N PRO A 54 -6.84 0.26 4.93
CA PRO A 54 -7.78 1.37 5.07
C PRO A 54 -8.50 1.40 6.42
N THR A 55 -8.53 0.28 7.15
CA THR A 55 -9.25 0.14 8.42
C THR A 55 -8.40 0.63 9.59
N SER A 56 -7.17 0.13 9.71
CA SER A 56 -6.26 0.45 10.80
C SER A 56 -5.32 1.63 10.50
N SER A 57 -5.22 2.03 9.24
CA SER A 57 -4.19 2.95 8.73
C SER A 57 -2.75 2.45 8.93
N SER A 58 -2.56 1.15 9.20
CA SER A 58 -1.22 0.56 9.29
C SER A 58 -0.61 0.41 7.90
N ILE A 59 0.68 0.71 7.79
CA ILE A 59 1.48 0.37 6.60
C ILE A 59 1.67 -1.14 6.56
N VAL A 60 1.24 -1.76 5.46
CA VAL A 60 1.35 -3.20 5.23
C VAL A 60 2.66 -3.53 4.54
N ALA A 61 3.04 -2.74 3.53
CA ALA A 61 4.28 -2.91 2.79
C ALA A 61 4.70 -1.63 2.08
N LEU A 62 6.00 -1.51 1.83
CA LEU A 62 6.62 -0.56 0.90
C LEU A 62 6.91 -1.29 -0.41
N ILE A 63 6.69 -0.63 -1.54
CA ILE A 63 7.03 -1.15 -2.86
C ILE A 63 8.02 -0.20 -3.52
N GLU A 64 9.15 -0.75 -3.97
CA GLU A 64 10.17 -0.04 -4.72
C GLU A 64 10.34 -0.65 -6.12
N MET A 65 10.48 0.21 -7.11
CA MET A 65 10.86 -0.15 -8.47
C MET A 65 12.38 -0.13 -8.56
N ASP A 66 13.01 -1.25 -8.90
CA ASP A 66 14.47 -1.29 -9.00
C ASP A 66 14.96 -0.55 -10.24
N GLU A 67 15.72 0.52 -10.05
CA GLU A 67 16.42 1.15 -11.17
C GLU A 67 17.53 0.25 -11.69
N ARG A 68 17.59 0.07 -13.01
CA ARG A 68 18.55 -0.83 -13.70
C ARG A 68 20.02 -0.55 -13.40
N PHE A 69 20.35 0.62 -12.86
CA PHE A 69 21.71 1.07 -12.58
C PHE A 69 21.93 1.46 -11.11
N ALA A 70 21.05 1.03 -10.20
CA ALA A 70 21.24 1.33 -8.79
C ALA A 70 22.54 0.71 -8.24
N GLU A 71 23.31 1.50 -7.50
CA GLU A 71 24.51 1.01 -6.84
C GLU A 71 24.13 -0.01 -5.74
N PRO A 72 24.77 -1.20 -5.70
CA PRO A 72 24.41 -2.25 -4.75
C PRO A 72 24.50 -1.83 -3.28
N ASP A 73 25.42 -0.93 -2.94
CA ASP A 73 25.61 -0.42 -1.57
C ASP A 73 24.45 0.48 -1.13
N GLU A 74 24.01 1.39 -1.99
CA GLU A 74 22.85 2.26 -1.74
C GLU A 74 21.57 1.46 -1.52
N ASN A 75 21.42 0.36 -2.26
CA ASN A 75 20.29 -0.53 -2.19
C ASN A 75 20.24 -1.28 -0.86
N ARG A 76 21.39 -1.81 -0.42
CA ARG A 76 21.55 -2.49 0.87
C ARG A 76 21.30 -1.55 2.04
N GLN A 77 21.81 -0.32 1.98
CA GLN A 77 21.58 0.66 3.05
C GLN A 77 20.09 1.00 3.19
N ARG A 78 19.37 1.09 2.07
CA ARG A 78 17.92 1.38 2.07
C ARG A 78 17.13 0.24 2.69
N GLU A 79 17.42 -0.98 2.25
CA GLU A 79 16.77 -2.19 2.77
C GLU A 79 17.02 -2.36 4.28
N ALA A 80 18.24 -2.09 4.75
CA ALA A 80 18.57 -2.13 6.17
C ALA A 80 17.72 -1.15 6.99
N LEU A 81 17.50 0.06 6.49
CA LEU A 81 16.75 1.09 7.20
C LEU A 81 15.24 0.81 7.22
N THR A 82 14.65 0.38 6.10
CA THR A 82 13.23 0.00 6.08
C THR A 82 12.97 -1.23 6.94
N THR A 83 13.89 -2.20 6.93
CA THR A 83 13.83 -3.40 7.78
C THR A 83 13.94 -3.03 9.27
N GLN A 84 14.88 -2.15 9.62
CA GLN A 84 15.03 -1.68 11.00
C GLN A 84 13.78 -0.92 11.49
N ALA A 85 13.11 -0.18 10.61
CA ALA A 85 11.84 0.49 10.90
C ALA A 85 10.63 -0.47 10.97
N GLY A 86 10.83 -1.77 10.72
CA GLY A 86 9.79 -2.79 10.79
C GLY A 86 8.92 -2.89 9.53
N TYR A 87 9.31 -2.25 8.43
CA TYR A 87 8.56 -2.31 7.18
C TYR A 87 8.98 -3.52 6.34
N GLN A 88 7.99 -4.21 5.77
CA GLN A 88 8.20 -5.15 4.68
C GLN A 88 8.41 -4.36 3.37
N THR A 89 9.54 -4.57 2.68
CA THR A 89 9.82 -3.97 1.38
C THR A 89 9.70 -5.01 0.27
N ILE A 90 8.95 -4.70 -0.79
CA ILE A 90 8.76 -5.53 -1.98
C ILE A 90 9.41 -4.82 -3.16
N ARG A 91 10.36 -5.47 -3.82
CA ARG A 91 11.05 -4.92 -5.00
C ARG A 91 10.41 -5.45 -6.28
N ILE A 92 10.18 -4.56 -7.24
CA ILE A 92 9.75 -4.92 -8.58
C ILE A 92 10.84 -4.48 -9.57
N PRO A 93 11.45 -5.39 -10.34
CA PRO A 93 12.48 -5.04 -11.32
C PRO A 93 11.99 -3.97 -12.32
N ALA A 94 12.75 -2.90 -12.62
CA ALA A 94 12.32 -1.95 -13.66
C ALA A 94 12.30 -2.54 -15.09
N SER A 95 12.90 -3.71 -15.30
CA SER A 95 12.71 -4.46 -16.55
C SER A 95 11.27 -4.96 -16.72
N ASP A 96 10.56 -5.13 -15.60
CA ASP A 96 9.20 -5.60 -15.61
C ASP A 96 8.28 -4.45 -16.02
N ARG A 97 7.63 -4.61 -17.17
CA ARG A 97 6.60 -3.66 -17.61
C ARG A 97 5.55 -3.53 -16.51
N ALA A 98 4.98 -2.34 -16.38
CA ALA A 98 3.88 -2.03 -15.46
C ALA A 98 2.56 -2.73 -15.86
N THR A 99 2.54 -4.06 -15.79
CA THR A 99 1.41 -4.91 -16.17
C THR A 99 0.70 -5.47 -14.95
N MET A 100 -0.52 -5.99 -15.14
CA MET A 100 -1.22 -6.69 -14.07
C MET A 100 -0.51 -7.99 -13.66
N ALA A 101 0.14 -8.70 -14.60
CA ALA A 101 0.82 -9.95 -14.29
C ALA A 101 2.04 -9.74 -13.38
N THR A 102 2.84 -8.70 -13.66
CA THR A 102 4.02 -8.36 -12.85
C THR A 102 3.61 -7.87 -11.46
N ALA A 103 2.58 -7.03 -11.36
CA ALA A 103 1.99 -6.66 -10.07
C ALA A 103 1.45 -7.88 -9.31
N GLN A 104 0.70 -8.76 -9.98
CA GLN A 104 0.14 -9.97 -9.37
C GLN A 104 1.22 -10.91 -8.83
N ALA A 105 2.31 -11.09 -9.57
CA ALA A 105 3.44 -11.91 -9.14
C ALA A 105 4.13 -11.30 -7.91
N ALA A 106 4.34 -9.98 -7.89
CA ALA A 106 5.02 -9.30 -6.79
C ALA A 106 4.18 -9.24 -5.51
N VAL A 107 2.92 -8.82 -5.60
CA VAL A 107 2.10 -8.47 -4.41
C VAL A 107 0.87 -9.35 -4.20
N GLY A 108 0.64 -10.36 -5.05
CA GLY A 108 -0.53 -11.23 -4.94
C GLY A 108 -0.67 -11.93 -3.58
N HIS A 109 0.45 -12.24 -2.94
CA HIS A 109 0.47 -12.85 -1.61
C HIS A 109 -0.16 -11.95 -0.53
N LEU A 110 -0.09 -10.61 -0.66
CA LEU A 110 -0.74 -9.69 0.29
C LEU A 110 -2.27 -9.78 0.18
N ARG A 111 -2.80 -9.86 -1.05
CA ARG A 111 -4.22 -10.10 -1.29
C ARG A 111 -4.67 -11.41 -0.66
N ASP A 112 -3.92 -12.48 -0.90
CA ASP A 112 -4.30 -13.82 -0.45
C ASP A 112 -4.26 -13.90 1.09
N ALA A 113 -3.29 -13.24 1.73
CA ALA A 113 -3.23 -13.08 3.17
C ALA A 113 -4.43 -12.29 3.72
N ALA A 114 -4.82 -11.18 3.05
CA ALA A 114 -5.99 -10.39 3.43
C ALA A 114 -7.29 -11.20 3.35
N LEU A 115 -7.47 -11.98 2.27
CA LEU A 115 -8.63 -12.84 2.08
C LEU A 115 -8.71 -13.96 3.14
N LYS A 116 -7.55 -14.49 3.56
CA LYS A 116 -7.48 -15.48 4.63
C LYS A 116 -7.77 -14.89 6.02
N ALA A 117 -7.33 -13.65 6.26
CA ALA A 117 -7.54 -12.95 7.53
C ALA A 117 -8.94 -12.34 7.66
N ALA A 118 -9.63 -12.11 6.53
CA ALA A 118 -10.98 -11.59 6.54
C ALA A 118 -11.90 -12.55 7.31
N PRO A 119 -12.63 -12.08 8.34
CA PRO A 119 -13.66 -12.90 8.96
C PRO A 119 -14.66 -13.30 7.89
N ALA A 120 -15.23 -14.51 8.00
CA ALA A 120 -16.31 -14.94 7.11
C ALA A 120 -17.46 -13.93 7.22
N VAL A 121 -17.52 -12.98 6.28
CA VAL A 121 -18.62 -12.03 6.20
C VAL A 121 -19.82 -12.84 5.75
N THR A 122 -20.62 -13.29 6.72
CA THR A 122 -21.99 -13.71 6.47
C THR A 122 -22.65 -12.54 5.77
N ARG A 123 -22.92 -12.66 4.46
CA ARG A 123 -23.70 -11.66 3.74
C ARG A 123 -24.96 -11.42 4.57
N LEU A 124 -25.10 -10.23 5.13
CA LEU A 124 -26.37 -9.83 5.69
C LEU A 124 -27.38 -9.94 4.54
N PRO A 125 -28.50 -10.67 4.72
CA PRO A 125 -29.50 -10.75 3.67
C PRO A 125 -29.91 -9.33 3.33
N MET A 126 -29.72 -8.94 2.07
CA MET A 126 -30.26 -7.69 1.54
C MET A 126 -31.77 -7.76 1.81
N PRO A 127 -32.36 -6.85 2.61
CA PRO A 127 -33.80 -6.77 2.68
C PRO A 127 -34.29 -6.44 1.27
N VAL A 128 -35.15 -7.28 0.71
CA VAL A 128 -35.86 -6.97 -0.52
C VAL A 128 -36.68 -5.71 -0.21
N ARG A 129 -36.18 -4.54 -0.60
CA ARG A 129 -36.97 -3.31 -0.55
C ARG A 129 -38.02 -3.41 -1.66
N THR A 130 -39.17 -4.00 -1.35
CA THR A 130 -40.38 -3.76 -2.11
C THR A 130 -40.85 -2.37 -1.75
N TRP A 131 -40.51 -1.38 -2.57
CA TRP A 131 -41.12 -0.06 -2.50
C TRP A 131 -42.59 -0.20 -2.95
N PRO A 132 -43.61 0.08 -2.12
CA PRO A 132 -44.98 0.11 -2.60
C PRO A 132 -45.12 1.34 -3.51
N LEU A 133 -45.23 1.10 -4.82
CA LEU A 133 -45.62 2.12 -5.80
C LEU A 133 -47.15 2.29 -5.87
N GLU A 134 -47.86 2.12 -4.74
CA GLU A 134 -49.31 2.37 -4.69
C GLU A 134 -49.62 3.54 -3.78
N GLY A 135 -50.13 4.61 -4.40
CA GLY A 135 -50.98 5.59 -3.74
C GLY A 135 -50.36 6.98 -3.53
N ARG A 136 -50.41 7.81 -4.58
CA ARG A 136 -51.05 9.15 -4.58
C ARG A 136 -50.46 10.05 -5.68
N PHE A 137 -51.01 9.92 -6.87
CA PHE A 137 -51.19 11.06 -7.76
C PHE A 137 -52.69 11.21 -8.02
N ASN A 138 -53.42 11.76 -7.04
CA ASN A 138 -54.73 12.34 -7.30
C ASN A 138 -54.50 13.77 -7.81
N GLY A 139 -54.22 13.90 -9.10
CA GLY A 139 -54.37 15.15 -9.82
C GLY A 139 -55.83 15.27 -10.28
N THR A 140 -56.64 15.99 -9.52
CA THR A 140 -57.92 16.50 -10.01
C THR A 140 -57.67 17.53 -11.11
N ARG A 141 -58.30 17.28 -12.27
CA ARG A 141 -58.64 18.16 -13.42
C ARG A 141 -57.83 19.44 -13.64
#